data_AF-A0A8D8D7K5-F1
#
_entry.id   AF-A0A8D8D7K5-F1
#
_cell.length_a   1.000
_cell.length_b   1.000
_cell.length_c   1.000
_cell.angle_alpha   90.00
_cell.angle_beta   90.00
_cell.angle_gamma   90.00
#
_symmetry.space_group_name_H-M   'P 1'
#
loop_
_entity.id
_entity.type
_entity.pdbx_description
1 polymer ?
#
loop_
_entity_poly.entity_id
_entity_poly.type
_entity_poly.pdbx_seq_one_letter_code
_entity_poly.pdbx_strand_id
1 'polypeptide(L)'
;AAAAAAVAFATKEAASGGVSLREPLQGCLQTLFRTFAQYIVSDELSPKIYFMFQFLSLLVEVGRERVKPVLKLIPNGLLQSMLKINATDDMTVGFILRLYDLNATTGRTFAMSDLCLFRNIQMRKDSIKL
;
A
#
# COMPACT_ATOMS: atom_id res chain seq x y z
N ALA A 1 10.89 15.69 -32.12
CA ALA A 1 11.03 16.87 -31.24
C ALA A 1 10.00 16.76 -30.12
N ALA A 2 10.44 16.98 -28.89
CA ALA A 2 9.88 16.46 -27.64
C ALA A 2 8.44 16.92 -27.30
N ALA A 3 7.65 15.97 -26.79
CA ALA A 3 6.34 16.19 -26.19
C ALA A 3 6.49 16.97 -24.87
N ALA A 4 6.15 18.25 -24.91
CA ALA A 4 6.15 19.17 -23.77
C ALA A 4 4.72 19.38 -23.24
N ALA A 5 4.14 18.38 -22.57
CA ALA A 5 2.86 18.56 -21.88
C ALA A 5 2.57 17.44 -20.85
N ALA A 6 3.16 17.53 -19.64
CA ALA A 6 2.61 16.89 -18.43
C ALA A 6 3.37 17.32 -17.15
N VAL A 7 3.56 18.62 -16.90
CA VAL A 7 3.99 19.11 -15.58
C VAL A 7 3.10 20.27 -15.16
N ALA A 8 1.85 19.95 -14.84
CA ALA A 8 0.97 20.85 -14.09
C ALA A 8 -0.19 20.03 -13.52
N PHE A 9 -0.03 19.50 -12.30
CA PHE A 9 -1.21 19.12 -11.52
C PHE A 9 -1.11 19.63 -10.07
N ALA A 10 -1.82 20.75 -9.89
CA ALA A 10 -2.57 21.16 -8.72
C ALA A 10 -1.80 21.60 -7.45
N THR A 11 -1.40 22.86 -7.44
CA THR A 11 -1.44 23.72 -6.25
C THR A 11 -2.74 24.53 -6.24
N LYS A 12 -3.84 24.01 -5.67
CA LYS A 12 -4.87 24.80 -4.97
C LYS A 12 -5.99 23.91 -4.43
N GLU A 13 -6.08 23.84 -3.10
CA GLU A 13 -7.24 24.16 -2.26
C GLU A 13 -7.25 23.31 -0.99
N ALA A 14 -7.00 24.01 0.12
CA ALA A 14 -7.48 23.61 1.43
C ALA A 14 -8.95 24.03 1.52
N ALA A 15 -9.85 23.05 1.55
CA ALA A 15 -11.22 23.21 2.04
C ALA A 15 -11.65 21.88 2.67
N SER A 16 -12.20 21.97 3.87
CA SER A 16 -12.52 20.87 4.78
C SER A 16 -13.71 20.02 4.32
N GLY A 17 -13.46 19.10 3.39
CA GLY A 17 -14.35 18.01 2.98
C GLY A 17 -13.49 16.89 2.42
N GLY A 18 -13.73 15.64 2.83
CA GLY A 18 -12.84 14.51 2.58
C GLY A 18 -12.28 14.50 1.16
N VAL A 19 -10.95 14.68 1.04
CA VAL A 19 -10.26 14.77 -0.24
C VAL A 19 -10.47 13.47 -1.00
N SER A 20 -11.38 13.45 -1.98
CA SER A 20 -11.52 12.33 -2.91
C SER A 20 -10.59 12.54 -4.10
N LEU A 21 -10.13 11.44 -4.69
CA LEU A 21 -9.40 11.51 -5.95
C LEU A 21 -10.36 11.94 -7.07
N ARG A 22 -9.89 12.77 -7.99
CA ARG A 22 -10.66 13.15 -9.19
C ARG A 22 -10.52 12.07 -10.25
N GLU A 23 -11.54 11.88 -11.07
CA GLU A 23 -11.44 11.08 -12.29
C GLU A 23 -10.56 11.78 -13.34
N PRO A 24 -9.85 11.03 -14.22
CA PRO A 24 -9.85 9.57 -14.39
C PRO A 24 -8.89 8.82 -13.46
N LEU A 25 -8.14 9.55 -12.62
CA LEU A 25 -7.04 9.00 -11.83
C LEU A 25 -7.53 7.94 -10.84
N GLN A 26 -8.68 8.18 -10.20
CA GLN A 26 -9.29 7.22 -9.29
C GLN A 26 -9.57 5.88 -9.97
N GLY A 27 -10.25 5.88 -11.12
CA GLY A 27 -10.53 4.66 -11.89
C GLY A 27 -9.27 3.91 -12.33
N CYS A 28 -8.25 4.65 -12.79
CA CYS A 28 -6.96 4.05 -13.15
C CYS A 28 -6.26 3.38 -11.95
N LEU A 29 -6.24 4.03 -10.79
CA LEU A 29 -5.62 3.47 -9.58
C LEU A 29 -6.39 2.25 -9.05
N GLN A 30 -7.73 2.29 -9.06
CA GLN A 30 -8.54 1.13 -8.70
C GLN A 30 -8.27 -0.07 -9.63
N THR A 31 -8.13 0.19 -10.93
CA THR A 31 -7.81 -0.85 -11.92
C THR A 31 -6.43 -1.43 -11.63
N LEU A 32 -5.43 -0.59 -11.39
CA LEU A 32 -4.07 -0.99 -11.03
C LEU A 32 -4.06 -1.89 -9.78
N PHE A 33 -4.74 -1.47 -8.70
CA PHE A 33 -4.77 -2.26 -7.47
C PHE A 33 -5.53 -3.58 -7.61
N ARG A 34 -6.56 -3.64 -8.48
CA ARG A 34 -7.21 -4.91 -8.83
C ARG A 34 -6.26 -5.83 -9.59
N THR A 35 -5.46 -5.31 -10.51
CA THR A 35 -4.43 -6.09 -11.20
C THR A 35 -3.39 -6.61 -10.22
N PHE A 36 -2.98 -5.81 -9.22
CA PHE A 36 -2.09 -6.27 -8.15
C PHE A 36 -2.68 -7.45 -7.36
N ALA A 37 -3.96 -7.37 -6.99
CA ALA A 37 -4.64 -8.47 -6.30
C ALA A 37 -4.67 -9.76 -7.14
N GLN A 38 -4.80 -9.66 -8.46
CA GLN A 38 -4.76 -10.83 -9.36
C GLN A 38 -3.38 -11.49 -9.42
N TYR A 39 -2.29 -10.72 -9.30
CA TYR A 39 -0.92 -11.27 -9.35
C TYR A 39 -0.48 -11.98 -8.07
N ILE A 40 -1.20 -11.81 -6.97
CA ILE A 40 -0.87 -12.39 -5.67
C ILE A 40 -1.46 -13.80 -5.52
N VAL A 41 -2.42 -14.20 -6.37
CA VAL A 41 -3.10 -15.51 -6.30
C VAL A 41 -2.14 -16.69 -6.48
N SER A 42 -1.00 -16.48 -7.13
CA SER A 42 0.00 -17.53 -7.38
C SER A 42 0.80 -17.94 -6.13
N ASP A 43 0.69 -17.26 -4.98
CA ASP A 43 1.46 -17.51 -3.73
C ASP A 43 2.99 -17.66 -3.92
N GLU A 44 3.49 -17.30 -5.10
CA GLU A 44 4.89 -17.41 -5.50
C GLU A 44 5.57 -16.04 -5.42
N LEU A 45 6.79 -16.05 -4.84
CA LEU A 45 7.66 -14.89 -4.87
C LEU A 45 8.06 -14.60 -6.32
N SER A 46 7.71 -13.41 -6.80
CA SER A 46 8.02 -12.98 -8.17
C SER A 46 8.45 -11.51 -8.22
N PRO A 47 9.13 -11.07 -9.30
CA PRO A 47 9.48 -9.66 -9.48
C PRO A 47 8.28 -8.71 -9.40
N LYS A 48 7.07 -9.21 -9.72
CA LYS A 48 5.82 -8.44 -9.60
C LYS A 48 5.50 -8.08 -8.15
N ILE A 49 5.69 -9.03 -7.22
CA ILE A 49 5.48 -8.84 -5.78
C ILE A 49 6.48 -7.82 -5.25
N TYR A 50 7.75 -7.91 -5.67
CA TYR A 50 8.77 -6.93 -5.29
C TYR A 50 8.43 -5.52 -5.83
N PHE A 51 8.00 -5.42 -7.09
CA PHE A 51 7.55 -4.15 -7.66
C PHE A 51 6.37 -3.54 -6.89
N MET A 52 5.35 -4.34 -6.56
CA MET A 52 4.20 -3.88 -5.79
C MET A 52 4.62 -3.35 -4.41
N PHE A 53 5.53 -4.04 -3.73
CA PHE A 53 6.06 -3.59 -2.45
C PHE A 53 6.83 -2.28 -2.56
N GLN A 54 7.73 -2.17 -3.56
CA GLN A 54 8.49 -0.95 -3.81
C GLN A 54 7.57 0.22 -4.17
N PHE A 55 6.54 -0.04 -4.98
CA PHE A 55 5.53 0.94 -5.34
C PHE A 55 4.80 1.47 -4.12
N LEU A 56 4.31 0.58 -3.24
CA LEU A 56 3.62 0.99 -2.01
C LEU A 56 4.55 1.74 -1.05
N SER A 57 5.80 1.31 -0.92
CA SER A 57 6.81 1.97 -0.10
C SER A 57 7.05 3.40 -0.56
N LEU A 58 7.30 3.58 -1.86
CA LEU A 58 7.48 4.91 -2.45
C LEU A 58 6.22 5.77 -2.30
N LEU A 59 5.05 5.17 -2.47
CA LEU A 59 3.75 5.84 -2.38
C LEU A 59 3.54 6.45 -0.97
N VAL A 60 3.85 5.71 0.10
CA VAL A 60 3.72 6.22 1.47
C VAL A 60 4.85 7.16 1.89
N GLU A 61 6.06 6.97 1.37
CA GLU A 61 7.22 7.82 1.66
C GLU A 61 7.08 9.21 1.05
N VAL A 62 6.70 9.27 -0.22
CA VAL A 62 6.56 10.53 -0.96
C VAL A 62 5.23 11.20 -0.65
N GLY A 63 4.15 10.41 -0.55
CA GLY A 63 2.79 10.93 -0.50
C GLY A 63 2.34 11.45 0.87
N ARG A 64 2.95 10.97 1.99
CA ARG A 64 2.59 11.34 3.37
C ARG A 64 1.07 11.36 3.59
N GLU A 65 0.51 12.50 4.02
CA GLU A 65 -0.92 12.64 4.30
C GLU A 65 -1.80 12.69 3.04
N ARG A 66 -1.24 13.13 1.90
CA ARG A 66 -1.99 13.30 0.64
C ARG A 66 -2.36 11.98 -0.02
N VAL A 67 -1.73 10.89 0.41
CA VAL A 67 -1.91 9.56 -0.18
C VAL A 67 -3.03 8.76 0.45
N LYS A 68 -3.58 9.22 1.57
CA LYS A 68 -4.72 8.59 2.26
C LYS A 68 -5.90 8.25 1.33
N PRO A 69 -6.32 9.13 0.39
CA PRO A 69 -7.38 8.79 -0.57
C PRO A 69 -6.98 7.66 -1.53
N VAL A 70 -5.70 7.54 -1.88
CA VAL A 70 -5.16 6.48 -2.73
C VAL A 70 -5.09 5.17 -1.95
N LEU A 71 -4.61 5.19 -0.71
CA LEU A 71 -4.50 4.00 0.14
C LEU A 71 -5.86 3.35 0.41
N LYS A 72 -6.93 4.15 0.50
CA LYS A 72 -8.31 3.67 0.62
C LYS A 72 -8.79 2.85 -0.59
N LEU A 73 -8.13 2.97 -1.75
CA LEU A 73 -8.47 2.21 -2.96
C LEU A 73 -7.80 0.82 -2.98
N ILE A 74 -6.87 0.55 -2.07
CA ILE A 74 -6.19 -0.73 -1.99
C ILE A 74 -7.19 -1.80 -1.52
N PRO A 75 -7.33 -2.93 -2.24
CA PRO A 75 -8.16 -4.04 -1.82
C PRO A 75 -7.78 -4.55 -0.43
N ASN A 76 -8.80 -4.79 0.40
CA ASN A 76 -8.60 -5.40 1.71
C ASN A 76 -7.92 -6.77 1.54
N GLY A 77 -6.95 -7.06 2.40
CA GLY A 77 -6.18 -8.30 2.35
C GLY A 77 -5.03 -8.32 1.34
N LEU A 78 -4.90 -7.32 0.44
CA LEU A 78 -3.74 -7.22 -0.46
C LEU A 78 -2.43 -7.23 0.35
N LEU A 79 -2.36 -6.39 1.39
CA LEU A 79 -1.17 -6.30 2.25
C LEU A 79 -0.91 -7.62 3.00
N GLN A 80 -1.94 -8.26 3.54
CA GLN A 80 -1.80 -9.55 4.22
C GLN A 80 -1.24 -10.64 3.29
N SER A 81 -1.72 -10.68 2.04
CA SER A 81 -1.20 -11.63 1.07
C SER A 81 0.23 -11.28 0.64
N MET A 82 0.57 -10.00 0.49
CA MET A 82 1.95 -9.56 0.27
C MET A 82 2.87 -9.96 1.42
N LEU A 83 2.41 -9.82 2.68
CA LEU A 83 3.15 -10.19 3.88
C LEU A 83 3.43 -11.70 3.94
N LYS A 84 2.48 -12.53 3.51
CA LYS A 84 2.63 -14.00 3.49
C LYS A 84 3.64 -14.46 2.45
N ILE A 85 3.64 -13.85 1.26
CA ILE A 85 4.52 -14.21 0.15
C ILE A 85 5.93 -13.62 0.36
N ASN A 86 5.98 -12.36 0.77
CA ASN A 86 7.21 -11.57 0.85
C ASN A 86 7.44 -11.04 2.26
N ALA A 87 7.94 -11.93 3.13
CA ALA A 87 8.48 -11.57 4.43
C ALA A 87 9.95 -11.17 4.31
N THR A 88 10.28 -10.24 3.41
CA THR A 88 11.62 -9.66 3.33
C THR A 88 11.90 -8.77 4.54
N ASP A 89 13.17 -8.58 4.84
CA ASP A 89 13.62 -7.74 5.97
C ASP A 89 13.30 -6.24 5.75
N ASP A 90 12.94 -5.86 4.52
CA ASP A 90 12.51 -4.49 4.16
C ASP A 90 11.11 -4.14 4.72
N MET A 91 10.31 -5.14 5.08
CA MET A 91 9.00 -4.93 5.66
C MET A 91 9.15 -4.48 7.11
N THR A 92 8.79 -3.23 7.41
CA THR A 92 8.90 -2.66 8.76
C THR A 92 7.54 -2.34 9.37
N VAL A 93 7.47 -2.34 10.71
CA VAL A 93 6.30 -1.87 11.48
C VAL A 93 5.89 -0.46 11.03
N GLY A 94 6.87 0.43 10.83
CA GLY A 94 6.63 1.80 10.38
C GLY A 94 6.06 1.90 8.97
N PHE A 95 6.41 0.98 8.05
CA PHE A 95 5.77 0.91 6.74
C PHE A 95 4.31 0.46 6.85
N ILE A 96 4.03 -0.62 7.58
CA ILE A 96 2.67 -1.14 7.78
C ILE A 96 1.77 -0.06 8.37
N LEU A 97 2.20 0.62 9.43
CA LEU A 97 1.41 1.68 10.07
C LEU A 97 1.07 2.85 9.12
N ARG A 98 1.95 3.18 8.17
CA ARG A 98 1.73 4.27 7.21
C ARG A 98 0.72 3.93 6.11
N LEU A 99 0.36 2.66 5.95
CA LEU A 99 -0.67 2.24 4.98
C LEU A 99 -2.09 2.46 5.50
N TYR A 100 -2.27 2.70 6.79
CA TYR A 100 -3.59 2.81 7.42
C TYR A 100 -3.85 4.21 7.98
N ASP A 101 -5.12 4.60 7.98
CA ASP A 101 -5.56 5.80 8.70
C ASP A 101 -5.83 5.47 10.18
N LEU A 102 -4.83 5.69 11.03
CA LEU A 102 -4.88 5.35 12.45
C LEU A 102 -5.86 6.23 13.26
N ASN A 103 -6.36 7.33 12.68
CA ASN A 103 -7.40 8.15 13.30
C ASN A 103 -8.76 7.45 13.25
N ALA A 104 -8.98 6.58 12.27
CA ALA A 104 -10.20 5.78 12.13
C ALA A 104 -10.09 4.47 12.93
N THR A 105 -11.18 4.09 13.61
CA THR A 105 -11.25 2.80 14.33
C THR A 105 -10.99 1.62 13.40
N THR A 106 -11.56 1.63 12.20
CA THR A 106 -11.33 0.60 11.17
C THR A 106 -9.87 0.50 10.76
N GLY A 107 -9.19 1.65 10.56
CA GLY A 107 -7.78 1.70 10.23
C GLY A 107 -6.90 1.12 11.34
N ARG A 108 -7.20 1.41 12.61
CA ARG A 108 -6.51 0.78 13.76
C ARG A 108 -6.71 -0.73 13.80
N THR A 109 -7.93 -1.22 13.58
CA THR A 109 -8.23 -2.66 13.59
C THR A 109 -7.48 -3.39 12.47
N PHE A 110 -7.47 -2.85 11.25
CA PHE A 110 -6.76 -3.47 10.13
C PHE A 110 -5.25 -3.40 10.31
N ALA A 111 -4.70 -2.26 10.76
CA ALA A 111 -3.28 -2.15 11.08
C ALA A 111 -2.86 -3.18 12.12
N MET A 112 -3.65 -3.35 13.19
CA MET A 112 -3.35 -4.33 14.23
C MET A 112 -3.38 -5.77 13.70
N SER A 113 -4.36 -6.11 12.86
CA SER A 113 -4.43 -7.42 12.21
C SER A 113 -3.17 -7.73 11.42
N ASP A 114 -2.70 -6.78 10.61
CA ASP A 114 -1.56 -6.96 9.73
C ASP A 114 -0.23 -6.95 10.50
N LEU A 115 -0.13 -6.15 11.56
CA LEU A 115 1.00 -6.19 12.50
C LEU A 115 1.11 -7.51 13.26
N CYS A 116 -0.02 -8.06 13.72
CA CYS A 116 -0.06 -9.39 14.34
C CYS A 116 0.41 -10.47 13.36
N LEU A 117 -0.08 -10.42 12.11
CA LEU A 117 0.36 -11.34 11.07
C LEU A 117 1.87 -11.23 10.82
N PHE A 118 2.37 -10.01 10.66
CA PHE A 118 3.80 -9.75 10.47
C PHE A 118 4.65 -10.30 11.62
N ARG A 119 4.28 -10.01 12.87
CA ARG A 119 4.95 -10.56 14.07
C ARG A 119 4.96 -12.08 14.05
N ASN A 120 3.83 -12.72 13.74
CA ASN A 120 3.73 -14.18 13.71
C ASN A 120 4.63 -14.79 12.64
N ILE A 121 4.74 -14.16 11.47
CA ILE A 121 5.66 -14.60 10.42
C ILE A 121 7.11 -14.48 10.88
N GLN A 122 7.50 -13.36 11.50
CA GLN A 122 8.86 -13.18 12.01
C GLN A 122 9.21 -14.20 13.10
N MET A 123 8.33 -14.42 14.08
CA MET A 123 8.57 -15.45 15.11
C MET A 123 8.71 -16.85 14.52
N ARG A 124 7.95 -17.21 13.48
CA ARG A 124 8.13 -18.49 12.78
C ARG A 124 9.49 -18.56 12.08
N LYS A 125 9.92 -17.50 11.40
CA LYS A 125 11.24 -17.44 10.76
C LYS A 125 12.36 -17.63 11.79
N ASP A 126 12.26 -17.00 12.95
CA ASP A 126 13.27 -17.12 14.01
C ASP A 126 13.25 -18.52 14.65
N SER A 127 12.07 -19.14 14.81
CA SER A 127 11.96 -20.51 15.35
C SER A 127 12.56 -21.59 14.44
N ILE A 128 12.67 -21.34 13.14
CA ILE A 128 13.26 -22.27 12.17
C ILE A 128 14.80 -22.17 12.15
N LYS A 129 15.38 -21.08 12.71
CA LYS A 129 16.83 -20.85 12.76
C LYS A 129 17.52 -21.46 13.99
N LEU A 130 16.78 -22.18 14.83
CA LEU A 130 17.26 -22.93 16.00
C LEU A 130 17.44 -24.41 15.65
#